data_AF-A0A2G9S8W8-F1
#
_entry.id   AF-A0A2G9S8W8-F1
#
_cell.length_a   1.000
_cell.length_b   1.000
_cell.length_c   1.000
_cell.angle_alpha   90.00
_cell.angle_beta   90.00
_cell.angle_gamma   90.00
#
_symmetry.space_group_name_H-M   'P 1'
#
loop_
_entity.id
_entity.type
_entity.pdbx_description
1 polymer ?
#
loop_
_entity_poly.entity_id
_entity_poly.type
_entity_poly.pdbx_seq_one_letter_code
_entity_poly.pdbx_strand_id
1 'polypeptide(L)'
;MSFKSMFQDIRDAMDYVHDSGCLKEKTLKNLDKYLLKDDRIPLLLSRIREVGKIFLATNSDYKYTDAIMSYLFGDDKKDKYHEPTRKTWRSYFDLIVVDTRKPLFFAEGTVLRQVNTDNGKLRIGTYTGPHQHCAVYSGGSSDIVSDLLGVKGKEIMYVGDHIFGDILKSKKRQGWRTFLVVPELAKELSIWTEKSELFNELKSLDIFLAELYQDMDSGSSEHPNISKIQKQIQKVTHEMDMCYGKTGSLFRSGSRQTLFSSQLIRYADLYAATFLNLLYYPFSYLFRALPVLMPHESTVDYVSVDGADTSKALDQQLKHIKREYVSA
;
A
#
# COMPACT_ATOMS: atom_id res chain seq x y z
N MET A 1 11.96 33.78 15.10
CA MET A 1 11.58 32.37 14.87
C MET A 1 11.36 32.18 13.37
N SER A 2 12.07 31.26 12.72
CA SER A 2 11.95 31.02 11.27
C SER A 2 10.96 29.88 10.98
N PHE A 3 10.40 29.79 9.76
CA PHE A 3 9.58 28.64 9.38
C PHE A 3 10.34 27.31 9.50
N LYS A 4 11.64 27.30 9.19
CA LYS A 4 12.49 26.12 9.32
C LYS A 4 12.65 25.67 10.78
N SER A 5 12.91 26.62 11.69
CA SER A 5 13.04 26.29 13.12
C SER A 5 11.69 25.83 13.69
N MET A 6 10.59 26.51 13.35
CA MET A 6 9.26 26.12 13.79
C MET A 6 8.86 24.72 13.27
N PHE A 7 9.19 24.40 12.01
CA PHE A 7 9.00 23.05 11.48
C PHE A 7 9.79 22.01 12.28
N GLN A 8 11.06 22.31 12.60
CA GLN A 8 11.88 21.41 13.41
C GLN A 8 11.30 21.21 14.81
N ASP A 9 10.86 22.29 15.47
CA ASP A 9 10.22 22.22 16.78
C ASP A 9 8.97 21.33 16.76
N ILE A 10 8.15 21.42 15.70
CA ILE A 10 6.96 20.57 15.52
C ILE A 10 7.36 19.11 15.28
N ARG A 11 8.41 18.84 14.49
CA ARG A 11 8.92 17.49 14.24
C ARG A 11 9.44 16.85 15.51
N ASP A 12 10.29 17.57 16.26
CA ASP A 12 10.87 17.10 17.52
C ASP A 12 9.78 16.86 18.58
N ALA A 13 8.76 17.73 18.64
CA ALA A 13 7.61 17.53 19.51
C ALA A 13 6.81 16.27 19.14
N MET A 14 6.62 15.98 17.85
CA MET A 14 5.93 14.77 17.41
C MET A 14 6.72 13.51 17.77
N ASP A 15 8.03 13.52 17.53
CA ASP A 15 8.93 12.42 17.88
C ASP A 15 8.91 12.20 19.40
N TYR A 16 8.98 13.27 20.20
CA TYR A 16 8.85 13.19 21.66
C TYR A 16 7.53 12.54 22.08
N VAL A 17 6.39 12.97 21.50
CA VAL A 17 5.06 12.43 21.84
C VAL A 17 4.97 10.92 21.58
N HIS A 18 5.59 10.43 20.51
CA HIS A 18 5.60 9.01 20.14
C HIS A 18 6.58 8.14 20.94
N ASP A 19 7.79 8.67 21.21
CA ASP A 19 8.88 7.87 21.77
C ASP A 19 8.95 7.96 23.29
N SER A 20 8.72 9.14 23.86
CA SER A 20 8.89 9.42 25.31
C SER A 20 7.64 9.97 25.98
N GLY A 21 6.66 10.42 25.21
CA GLY A 21 5.42 11.02 25.68
C GLY A 21 4.34 10.00 26.07
N CYS A 22 3.13 10.52 26.31
CA CYS A 22 2.01 9.72 26.81
C CYS A 22 1.12 9.12 25.71
N LEU A 23 1.46 9.25 24.42
CA LEU A 23 0.59 8.79 23.32
C LEU A 23 0.35 7.29 23.41
N LYS A 24 1.42 6.49 23.39
CA LYS A 24 1.34 5.02 23.48
C LYS A 24 0.58 4.60 24.74
N GLU A 25 0.89 5.19 25.90
CA GLU A 25 0.21 4.90 27.16
C GLU A 25 -1.30 5.17 27.09
N LYS A 26 -1.71 6.33 26.57
CA LYS A 26 -3.13 6.70 26.43
C LYS A 26 -3.86 5.82 25.43
N THR A 27 -3.21 5.45 24.32
CA THR A 27 -3.76 4.50 23.35
C THR A 27 -4.00 3.14 23.99
N LEU A 28 -3.01 2.60 24.71
CA LEU A 28 -3.12 1.30 25.38
C LEU A 28 -4.18 1.27 26.49
N LYS A 29 -4.50 2.42 27.11
CA LYS A 29 -5.59 2.52 28.10
C LYS A 29 -6.99 2.38 27.50
N ASN A 30 -7.18 2.60 26.20
CA ASN A 30 -8.48 2.50 25.55
C ASN A 30 -8.32 2.05 24.08
N LEU A 31 -7.97 0.78 23.89
CA LEU A 31 -7.72 0.21 22.57
C LEU A 31 -8.98 0.21 21.69
N ASP A 32 -10.16 -0.09 22.26
CA ASP A 32 -11.43 -0.11 21.51
C ASP A 32 -11.78 1.25 20.87
N LYS A 33 -11.36 2.35 21.49
CA LYS A 33 -11.57 3.69 20.93
C LYS A 33 -10.62 4.02 19.78
N TYR A 34 -9.39 3.52 19.84
CA TYR A 34 -8.30 4.00 18.98
C TYR A 34 -7.87 2.99 17.91
N LEU A 35 -8.22 1.72 18.06
CA LEU A 35 -7.88 0.67 17.12
C LEU A 35 -9.14 0.04 16.56
N LEU A 36 -9.12 -0.16 15.23
CA LEU A 36 -10.10 -1.01 14.56
C LEU A 36 -9.68 -2.46 14.75
N LYS A 37 -10.52 -3.24 15.41
CA LYS A 37 -10.37 -4.69 15.53
C LYS A 37 -11.17 -5.39 14.45
N ASP A 38 -10.56 -6.39 13.83
CA ASP A 38 -11.20 -7.20 12.79
C ASP A 38 -10.85 -8.68 12.98
N ASP A 39 -11.86 -9.49 13.30
CA ASP A 39 -11.70 -10.91 13.61
C ASP A 39 -11.28 -11.75 12.39
N ARG A 40 -11.23 -11.15 11.18
CA ARG A 40 -10.72 -11.80 9.97
C ARG A 40 -9.19 -11.81 9.90
N ILE A 41 -8.49 -11.02 10.73
CA ILE A 41 -7.02 -10.97 10.74
C ILE A 41 -6.42 -12.36 11.04
N PRO A 42 -6.79 -13.05 12.13
CA PRO A 42 -6.29 -14.40 12.40
C PRO A 42 -6.62 -15.41 11.29
N LEU A 43 -7.79 -15.29 10.67
CA LEU A 43 -8.22 -16.16 9.58
C LEU A 43 -7.32 -16.01 8.35
N LEU A 44 -7.07 -14.77 7.91
CA LEU A 44 -6.21 -14.50 6.77
C LEU A 44 -4.79 -15.00 7.01
N LEU A 45 -4.19 -14.70 8.17
CA LEU A 45 -2.84 -15.15 8.46
C LEU A 45 -2.74 -16.67 8.59
N SER A 46 -3.75 -17.33 9.17
CA SER A 46 -3.78 -18.81 9.22
C SER A 46 -3.74 -19.40 7.81
N ARG A 47 -4.56 -18.87 6.89
CA ARG A 47 -4.61 -19.29 5.50
C ARG A 47 -3.29 -19.05 4.76
N ILE A 48 -2.66 -17.90 4.95
CA ILE A 48 -1.35 -17.61 4.31
C ILE A 48 -0.30 -18.62 4.80
N ARG A 49 -0.32 -18.97 6.08
CA ARG A 49 0.64 -19.90 6.68
C ARG A 49 0.53 -21.33 6.14
N GLU A 50 -0.63 -21.72 5.62
CA GLU A 50 -0.80 -23.02 4.95
C GLU A 50 -0.04 -23.11 3.62
N VAL A 51 0.27 -21.97 2.98
CA VAL A 51 0.89 -21.91 1.65
C VAL A 51 2.23 -21.18 1.62
N GLY A 52 2.65 -20.55 2.71
CA GLY A 52 3.86 -19.74 2.75
C GLY A 52 4.29 -19.33 4.15
N LYS A 53 5.35 -18.52 4.22
CA LYS A 53 5.88 -17.97 5.47
C LYS A 53 5.36 -16.56 5.71
N ILE A 54 5.18 -16.19 6.97
CA ILE A 54 4.71 -14.86 7.38
C ILE A 54 5.74 -14.23 8.30
N PHE A 55 6.06 -12.96 8.08
CA PHE A 55 6.89 -12.21 9.00
C PHE A 55 6.31 -10.84 9.34
N LEU A 56 6.65 -10.36 10.53
CA LEU A 56 6.38 -9.00 10.97
C LEU A 56 7.69 -8.21 11.02
N ALA A 57 7.72 -7.04 10.39
CA ALA A 57 8.85 -6.10 10.42
C ALA A 57 8.32 -4.69 10.71
N THR A 58 8.39 -4.27 11.98
CA THR A 58 7.79 -3.02 12.48
C THR A 58 8.84 -2.06 13.03
N ASN A 59 8.58 -0.75 12.92
CA ASN A 59 9.41 0.29 13.56
C ASN A 59 9.13 0.40 15.06
N SER A 60 7.99 -0.10 15.54
CA SER A 60 7.62 -0.05 16.96
C SER A 60 8.50 -0.96 17.81
N ASP A 61 8.62 -0.63 19.08
CA ASP A 61 9.25 -1.48 20.09
C ASP A 61 8.39 -2.71 20.42
N TYR A 62 9.00 -3.71 21.06
CA TYR A 62 8.33 -4.96 21.40
C TYR A 62 7.15 -4.79 22.35
N LYS A 63 7.24 -3.94 23.38
CA LYS A 63 6.17 -3.84 24.39
C LYS A 63 4.90 -3.27 23.79
N TYR A 64 5.04 -2.22 22.97
CA TYR A 64 3.91 -1.66 22.26
C TYR A 64 3.36 -2.64 21.23
N THR A 65 4.23 -3.30 20.46
CA THR A 65 3.83 -4.33 19.48
C THR A 65 3.06 -5.47 20.14
N ASP A 66 3.57 -6.02 21.25
CA ASP A 66 2.93 -7.12 21.98
C ASP A 66 1.54 -6.73 22.50
N ALA A 67 1.38 -5.52 23.04
CA ALA A 67 0.09 -5.05 23.53
C ALA A 67 -0.94 -4.86 22.41
N ILE A 68 -0.53 -4.23 21.30
CA ILE A 68 -1.41 -3.99 20.14
C ILE A 68 -1.80 -5.31 19.47
N MET A 69 -0.83 -6.18 19.21
CA MET A 69 -1.08 -7.48 18.57
C MET A 69 -1.90 -8.40 19.47
N SER A 70 -1.66 -8.41 20.78
CA SER A 70 -2.49 -9.18 21.71
C SER A 70 -3.97 -8.76 21.63
N TYR A 71 -4.24 -7.45 21.56
CA TYR A 71 -5.61 -6.95 21.42
C TYR A 71 -6.25 -7.35 20.07
N LEU A 72 -5.52 -7.19 18.96
CA LEU A 72 -6.01 -7.52 17.62
C LEU A 72 -6.35 -9.00 17.46
N PHE A 73 -5.57 -9.89 18.09
CA PHE A 73 -5.79 -11.35 18.06
C PHE A 73 -6.69 -11.84 19.19
N GLY A 74 -7.14 -10.93 20.07
CA GLY A 74 -7.96 -11.28 21.22
C GLY A 74 -7.23 -12.13 22.25
N ASP A 75 -5.91 -12.04 22.37
CA ASP A 75 -5.09 -12.69 23.42
C ASP A 75 -5.25 -11.98 24.79
N ASP A 76 -6.47 -11.56 25.11
CA ASP A 76 -6.71 -10.70 26.24
C ASP A 76 -6.44 -11.47 27.55
N LYS A 77 -5.43 -11.04 28.31
CA LYS A 77 -4.96 -11.69 29.55
C LYS A 77 -6.02 -11.73 30.68
N LYS A 78 -7.20 -11.16 30.44
CA LYS A 78 -8.32 -11.08 31.38
C LYS A 78 -9.16 -12.36 31.41
N ASP A 79 -9.17 -13.16 30.34
CA ASP A 79 -9.81 -14.47 30.33
C ASP A 79 -8.86 -15.56 30.83
N LYS A 80 -8.66 -15.60 32.16
CA LYS A 80 -7.83 -16.61 32.84
C LYS A 80 -8.41 -18.04 32.83
N TYR A 81 -9.56 -18.27 32.20
CA TYR A 81 -10.34 -19.51 32.32
C TYR A 81 -10.46 -20.35 31.03
N HIS A 82 -9.77 -20.00 29.93
CA HIS A 82 -9.85 -20.80 28.71
C HIS A 82 -8.49 -21.36 28.22
N GLU A 83 -8.49 -22.69 28.10
CA GLU A 83 -7.64 -23.61 27.32
C GLU A 83 -6.10 -23.43 27.30
N PRO A 84 -5.33 -24.45 27.72
CA PRO A 84 -3.85 -24.44 27.66
C PRO A 84 -3.25 -24.42 26.24
N THR A 85 -4.09 -24.38 25.19
CA THR A 85 -3.74 -24.45 23.77
C THR A 85 -3.94 -23.15 23.00
N ARG A 86 -4.29 -22.03 23.67
CA ARG A 86 -4.58 -20.76 22.98
C ARG A 86 -3.34 -20.25 22.23
N LYS A 87 -3.46 -20.17 20.90
CA LYS A 87 -2.43 -19.64 20.00
C LYS A 87 -2.22 -18.14 20.26
N THR A 88 -1.03 -17.78 20.74
CA THR A 88 -0.65 -16.35 20.82
C THR A 88 -0.46 -15.75 19.43
N TRP A 89 -0.60 -14.43 19.29
CA TRP A 89 -0.40 -13.70 18.04
C TRP A 89 0.96 -14.01 17.40
N ARG A 90 1.99 -14.25 18.23
CA ARG A 90 3.35 -14.61 17.78
C ARG A 90 3.38 -15.90 16.97
N SER A 91 2.48 -16.84 17.28
CA SER A 91 2.41 -18.13 16.59
C SER A 91 1.92 -18.03 15.14
N TYR A 92 1.39 -16.88 14.70
CA TYR A 92 1.00 -16.62 13.32
C TYR A 92 2.18 -16.20 12.43
N PHE A 93 3.34 -15.92 13.01
CA PHE A 93 4.51 -15.41 12.31
C PHE A 93 5.69 -16.38 12.43
N ASP A 94 6.32 -16.68 11.30
CA ASP A 94 7.58 -17.41 11.23
C ASP A 94 8.76 -16.54 11.64
N LEU A 95 8.67 -15.22 11.49
CA LEU A 95 9.70 -14.30 11.97
C LEU A 95 9.09 -12.99 12.46
N ILE A 96 9.57 -12.48 13.60
CA ILE A 96 9.12 -11.22 14.17
C ILE A 96 10.33 -10.33 14.41
N VAL A 97 10.35 -9.16 13.79
CA VAL A 97 11.39 -8.14 13.91
C VAL A 97 10.76 -6.80 14.29
N VAL A 98 11.14 -6.29 15.46
CA VAL A 98 10.75 -4.98 15.97
C VAL A 98 11.90 -3.98 15.80
N ASP A 99 11.66 -2.69 16.09
CA ASP A 99 12.68 -1.63 16.01
C ASP A 99 13.44 -1.57 14.67
N THR A 100 12.78 -1.88 13.55
CA THR A 100 13.45 -2.04 12.25
C THR A 100 14.07 -0.75 11.70
N ARG A 101 13.61 0.42 12.14
CA ARG A 101 14.08 1.75 11.68
C ARG A 101 13.99 1.93 10.16
N LYS A 102 12.92 1.45 9.52
CA LYS A 102 12.63 1.73 8.11
C LYS A 102 12.64 3.24 7.87
N PRO A 103 13.28 3.73 6.80
CA PRO A 103 13.77 2.98 5.63
C PRO A 103 15.19 2.39 5.74
N LEU A 104 15.92 2.66 6.83
CA LEU A 104 17.31 2.17 7.00
C LEU A 104 17.38 0.64 6.94
N PHE A 105 16.34 -0.03 7.41
CA PHE A 105 16.15 -1.48 7.31
C PHE A 105 16.39 -2.06 5.92
N PHE A 106 15.97 -1.36 4.85
CA PHE A 106 16.13 -1.80 3.45
C PHE A 106 17.49 -1.42 2.86
N ALA A 107 18.38 -0.88 3.68
CA ALA A 107 19.74 -0.47 3.35
C ALA A 107 20.73 -1.27 4.20
N GLU A 108 21.69 -0.60 4.84
CA GLU A 108 22.63 -1.21 5.79
C GLU A 108 21.98 -1.76 7.07
N GLY A 109 20.76 -1.30 7.41
CA GLY A 109 20.06 -1.73 8.61
C GLY A 109 20.78 -1.37 9.90
N THR A 110 20.57 -2.18 10.94
CA THR A 110 21.23 -2.06 12.25
C THR A 110 21.65 -3.42 12.76
N VAL A 111 22.38 -3.45 13.87
CA VAL A 111 22.76 -4.70 14.55
C VAL A 111 21.52 -5.49 14.94
N LEU A 112 21.44 -6.76 14.52
CA LEU A 112 20.38 -7.67 14.94
C LEU A 112 20.57 -8.08 16.40
N ARG A 113 19.53 -7.91 17.20
CA ARG A 113 19.47 -8.35 18.61
C ARG A 113 18.27 -9.25 18.85
N GLN A 114 18.31 -10.02 19.92
CA GLN A 114 17.17 -10.84 20.37
C GLN A 114 16.45 -10.15 21.52
N VAL A 115 15.11 -10.13 21.49
CA VAL A 115 14.28 -9.61 22.57
C VAL A 115 14.04 -10.70 23.60
N ASN A 116 14.20 -10.38 24.88
CA ASN A 116 13.66 -11.18 25.96
C ASN A 116 12.15 -10.88 26.06
N THR A 117 11.31 -11.82 25.65
CA THR A 117 9.86 -11.64 25.58
C THR A 117 9.18 -11.51 26.94
N ASP A 118 9.84 -11.92 28.04
CA ASP A 118 9.27 -11.89 29.38
C ASP A 118 9.31 -10.48 29.99
N ASN A 119 10.36 -9.72 29.69
CA ASN A 119 10.55 -8.36 30.21
C ASN A 119 10.58 -7.27 29.13
N GLY A 120 10.57 -7.68 27.86
CA GLY A 120 10.63 -6.82 26.68
C GLY A 120 11.96 -6.08 26.47
N LYS A 121 13.03 -6.48 27.16
CA LYS A 121 14.38 -5.88 27.00
C LYS A 121 15.19 -6.65 25.97
N LEU A 122 16.14 -5.96 25.34
CA LEU A 122 17.09 -6.59 24.43
C LEU A 122 18.11 -7.41 25.21
N ARG A 123 18.40 -8.63 24.74
CA ARG A 123 19.54 -9.41 25.21
C ARG A 123 20.85 -8.71 24.82
N ILE A 124 21.87 -8.84 25.67
CA ILE A 124 23.17 -8.22 25.42
C ILE A 124 23.88 -8.98 24.30
N GLY A 125 24.48 -8.23 23.37
CA GLY A 125 25.23 -8.77 22.24
C GLY A 125 24.45 -8.84 20.93
N THR A 126 25.19 -9.10 19.85
CA THR A 126 24.65 -9.39 18.52
C THR A 126 24.14 -10.83 18.50
N TYR A 127 22.96 -11.05 17.93
CA TYR A 127 22.45 -12.40 17.75
C TYR A 127 23.11 -13.08 16.54
N THR A 128 23.73 -14.24 16.76
CA THR A 128 24.43 -15.03 15.72
C THR A 128 23.88 -16.45 15.57
N GLY A 129 22.77 -16.78 16.25
CA GLY A 129 22.18 -18.12 16.24
C GLY A 129 21.25 -18.40 15.06
N PRO A 130 20.83 -19.65 14.86
CA PRO A 130 19.78 -20.00 13.90
C PRO A 130 18.41 -19.55 14.39
N HIS A 131 17.48 -19.24 13.48
CA HIS A 131 16.12 -18.83 13.84
C HIS A 131 15.45 -19.80 14.83
N GLN A 132 14.86 -19.26 15.89
CA GLN A 132 14.14 -20.01 16.92
C GLN A 132 12.64 -19.74 16.82
N HIS A 133 11.82 -20.80 16.86
CA HIS A 133 10.37 -20.67 16.80
C HIS A 133 9.84 -19.71 17.88
N CYS A 134 8.99 -18.75 17.49
CA CYS A 134 8.43 -17.68 18.34
C CYS A 134 9.46 -16.70 18.92
N ALA A 135 10.73 -16.73 18.50
CA ALA A 135 11.70 -15.72 18.90
C ALA A 135 11.38 -14.37 18.24
N VAL A 136 11.68 -13.31 18.98
CA VAL A 136 11.51 -11.93 18.54
C VAL A 136 12.87 -11.27 18.43
N TYR A 137 13.11 -10.63 17.30
CA TYR A 137 14.34 -9.90 16.99
C TYR A 137 14.10 -8.40 17.00
N SER A 138 15.16 -7.61 17.15
CA SER A 138 15.14 -6.15 17.14
C SER A 138 16.24 -5.64 16.21
N GLY A 139 15.92 -4.64 15.39
CA GLY A 139 16.83 -4.05 14.41
C GLY A 139 17.05 -4.93 13.18
N GLY A 140 18.30 -5.19 12.82
CA GLY A 140 18.65 -5.97 11.64
C GLY A 140 18.46 -5.21 10.31
N SER A 141 18.42 -5.96 9.22
CA SER A 141 18.19 -5.49 7.85
C SER A 141 17.26 -6.43 7.08
N SER A 142 16.78 -5.99 5.93
CA SER A 142 15.98 -6.82 5.02
C SER A 142 16.74 -8.05 4.51
N ASP A 143 18.07 -7.94 4.40
CA ASP A 143 18.93 -9.05 3.94
C ASP A 143 18.95 -10.15 5.00
N ILE A 144 19.11 -9.77 6.28
CA ILE A 144 19.05 -10.71 7.41
C ILE A 144 17.69 -11.40 7.48
N VAL A 145 16.59 -10.68 7.26
CA VAL A 145 15.25 -11.29 7.21
C VAL A 145 15.13 -12.30 6.07
N SER A 146 15.65 -11.94 4.90
CA SER A 146 15.66 -12.81 3.71
C SER A 146 16.46 -14.08 3.97
N ASP A 147 17.62 -13.97 4.62
CA ASP A 147 18.49 -15.09 4.98
C ASP A 147 17.85 -16.01 6.04
N LEU A 148 17.27 -15.45 7.10
CA LEU A 148 16.61 -16.22 8.16
C LEU A 148 15.39 -16.98 7.64
N LEU A 149 14.66 -16.41 6.67
CA LEU A 149 13.50 -17.04 6.06
C LEU A 149 13.85 -17.89 4.83
N GLY A 150 15.06 -17.78 4.29
CA GLY A 150 15.49 -18.48 3.07
C GLY A 150 14.66 -18.10 1.85
N VAL A 151 14.30 -16.82 1.70
CA VAL A 151 13.51 -16.27 0.58
C VAL A 151 14.21 -15.06 -0.01
N LYS A 152 13.98 -14.76 -1.29
CA LYS A 152 14.64 -13.64 -1.98
C LYS A 152 13.70 -12.82 -2.83
N GLY A 153 13.92 -11.50 -2.84
CA GLY A 153 13.37 -10.59 -3.85
C GLY A 153 11.87 -10.77 -4.11
N LYS A 154 11.54 -11.27 -5.31
CA LYS A 154 10.17 -11.41 -5.81
C LYS A 154 9.33 -12.49 -5.11
N GLU A 155 9.95 -13.35 -4.30
CA GLU A 155 9.25 -14.34 -3.46
C GLU A 155 8.56 -13.68 -2.26
N ILE A 156 8.91 -12.43 -1.94
CA ILE A 156 8.38 -11.69 -0.81
C ILE A 156 7.33 -10.68 -1.31
N MET A 157 6.12 -10.75 -0.74
CA MET A 157 5.13 -9.68 -0.81
C MET A 157 5.12 -8.91 0.51
N TYR A 158 5.58 -7.66 0.48
CA TYR A 158 5.61 -6.79 1.65
C TYR A 158 4.40 -5.87 1.68
N VAL A 159 3.67 -5.92 2.79
CA VAL A 159 2.45 -5.14 3.03
C VAL A 159 2.78 -4.00 3.98
N GLY A 160 2.48 -2.76 3.59
CA GLY A 160 2.72 -1.58 4.42
C GLY A 160 1.91 -0.36 3.97
N ASP A 161 1.87 0.66 4.81
CA ASP A 161 1.14 1.91 4.59
C ASP A 161 2.08 3.07 4.21
N HIS A 162 3.35 2.99 4.59
CA HIS A 162 4.29 4.07 4.31
C HIS A 162 4.83 3.97 2.86
N ILE A 163 4.27 4.78 1.95
CA ILE A 163 4.65 4.78 0.51
C ILE A 163 6.17 4.86 0.26
N PHE A 164 6.89 5.70 1.01
CA PHE A 164 8.34 5.79 0.90
C PHE A 164 9.08 4.70 1.69
N GLY A 165 8.80 4.60 3.00
CA GLY A 165 9.53 3.77 3.95
C GLY A 165 9.38 2.28 3.69
N ASP A 166 8.16 1.84 3.35
CA ASP A 166 7.82 0.43 3.16
C ASP A 166 7.84 0.04 1.69
N ILE A 167 7.17 0.81 0.84
CA ILE A 167 6.89 0.40 -0.54
C ILE A 167 8.04 0.76 -1.49
N LEU A 168 8.36 2.06 -1.63
CA LEU A 168 9.40 2.51 -2.56
C LEU A 168 10.76 1.88 -2.24
N LYS A 169 11.15 1.84 -0.96
CA LYS A 169 12.47 1.36 -0.55
C LYS A 169 12.61 -0.16 -0.69
N SER A 170 11.61 -0.94 -0.29
CA SER A 170 11.63 -2.40 -0.52
C SER A 170 11.64 -2.75 -2.01
N LYS A 171 10.82 -2.06 -2.82
CA LYS A 171 10.78 -2.25 -4.27
C LYS A 171 12.12 -1.94 -4.93
N LYS A 172 12.68 -0.74 -4.69
CA LYS A 172 13.89 -0.27 -5.40
C LYS A 172 15.19 -0.90 -4.90
N ARG A 173 15.29 -1.22 -3.61
CA ARG A 173 16.55 -1.75 -3.05
C ARG A 173 16.58 -3.28 -3.04
N GLN A 174 15.44 -3.91 -2.80
CA GLN A 174 15.37 -5.36 -2.58
C GLN A 174 14.58 -6.11 -3.66
N GLY A 175 13.89 -5.40 -4.55
CA GLY A 175 13.09 -6.03 -5.60
C GLY A 175 11.87 -6.80 -5.06
N TRP A 176 11.43 -6.49 -3.84
CA TRP A 176 10.27 -7.11 -3.21
C TRP A 176 8.98 -6.77 -3.98
N ARG A 177 8.02 -7.69 -3.97
CA ARG A 177 6.65 -7.39 -4.38
C ARG A 177 5.98 -6.56 -3.28
N THR A 178 5.11 -5.64 -3.66
CA THR A 178 4.61 -4.62 -2.72
C THR A 178 3.09 -4.54 -2.73
N PHE A 179 2.52 -4.46 -1.53
CA PHE A 179 1.10 -4.17 -1.31
C PHE A 179 1.00 -2.91 -0.45
N LEU A 180 0.45 -1.82 -1.01
CA LEU A 180 0.19 -0.59 -0.27
C LEU A 180 -1.20 -0.60 0.36
N VAL A 181 -1.29 -0.45 1.68
CA VAL A 181 -2.54 -0.20 2.38
C VAL A 181 -2.79 1.31 2.42
N VAL A 182 -3.94 1.76 1.92
CA VAL A 182 -4.35 3.17 1.88
C VAL A 182 -5.71 3.31 2.57
N PRO A 183 -5.78 3.47 3.90
CA PRO A 183 -7.05 3.48 4.63
C PRO A 183 -8.06 4.51 4.12
N GLU A 184 -7.59 5.68 3.69
CA GLU A 184 -8.40 6.77 3.13
C GLU A 184 -9.14 6.36 1.84
N LEU A 185 -8.64 5.33 1.14
CA LEU A 185 -9.22 4.85 -0.11
C LEU A 185 -10.69 4.44 0.04
N ALA A 186 -11.11 3.92 1.21
CA ALA A 186 -12.50 3.56 1.45
C ALA A 186 -13.44 4.79 1.33
N LYS A 187 -13.04 5.92 1.92
CA LYS A 187 -13.78 7.18 1.83
C LYS A 187 -13.67 7.78 0.44
N GLU A 188 -12.47 7.78 -0.14
CA GLU A 188 -12.21 8.30 -1.49
C GLU A 188 -13.07 7.59 -2.55
N LEU A 189 -13.20 6.27 -2.50
CA LEU A 189 -14.04 5.50 -3.44
C LEU A 189 -15.53 5.85 -3.34
N SER A 190 -16.03 6.10 -2.12
CA SER A 190 -17.41 6.55 -1.91
C SER A 190 -17.66 7.89 -2.59
N ILE A 191 -16.78 8.87 -2.36
CA ILE A 191 -16.91 10.21 -2.94
C ILE A 191 -16.72 10.16 -4.46
N TRP A 192 -15.73 9.40 -4.95
CA TRP A 192 -15.46 9.22 -6.37
C TRP A 192 -16.68 8.67 -7.13
N THR A 193 -17.38 7.71 -6.54
CA THR A 193 -18.59 7.13 -7.13
C THR A 193 -19.75 8.13 -7.12
N GLU A 194 -19.99 8.77 -5.98
CA GLU A 194 -21.10 9.73 -5.81
C GLU A 194 -20.94 10.99 -6.68
N LYS A 195 -19.70 11.48 -6.84
CA LYS A 195 -19.39 12.73 -7.55
C LYS A 195 -18.79 12.50 -8.94
N SER A 196 -19.04 11.34 -9.53
CA SER A 196 -18.51 10.96 -10.85
C SER A 196 -18.92 11.93 -11.96
N GLU A 197 -20.08 12.58 -11.84
CA GLU A 197 -20.58 13.60 -12.78
C GLU A 197 -19.63 14.79 -12.92
N LEU A 198 -19.08 15.31 -11.82
CA LEU A 198 -18.11 16.42 -11.84
C LEU A 198 -16.84 16.04 -12.61
N PHE A 199 -16.37 14.81 -12.41
CA PHE A 199 -15.19 14.32 -13.13
C PHE A 199 -15.49 14.11 -14.63
N ASN A 200 -16.68 13.63 -14.97
CA ASN A 200 -17.11 13.48 -16.37
C ASN A 200 -17.28 14.85 -17.06
N GLU A 201 -17.82 15.85 -16.36
CA GLU A 201 -17.87 17.23 -16.85
C GLU A 201 -16.47 17.77 -17.11
N LEU A 202 -15.55 17.61 -16.14
CA LEU A 202 -14.16 18.04 -16.29
C LEU A 202 -13.48 17.38 -17.50
N LYS A 203 -13.67 16.07 -17.68
CA LYS A 203 -13.16 15.32 -18.84
C LYS A 203 -13.74 15.84 -20.15
N SER A 204 -15.03 16.15 -20.18
CA SER A 204 -15.71 16.67 -21.38
C SER A 204 -15.18 18.06 -21.76
N LEU A 205 -14.93 18.92 -20.76
CA LEU A 205 -14.31 20.23 -20.96
C LEU A 205 -12.88 20.12 -21.48
N ASP A 206 -12.08 19.19 -20.96
CA ASP A 206 -10.71 18.94 -21.43
C ASP A 206 -10.69 18.44 -22.88
N ILE A 207 -11.61 17.55 -23.26
CA ILE A 207 -11.75 17.07 -24.65
C ILE A 207 -12.18 18.21 -25.57
N PHE A 208 -13.22 18.96 -25.20
CA PHE A 208 -13.69 20.08 -26.01
C PHE A 208 -12.62 21.16 -26.19
N LEU A 209 -11.80 21.41 -25.16
CA LEU A 209 -10.65 22.30 -25.26
C LEU A 209 -9.64 21.78 -26.29
N ALA A 210 -9.39 20.47 -26.35
CA ALA A 210 -8.50 19.87 -27.33
C ALA A 210 -9.06 19.95 -28.76
N GLU A 211 -10.37 19.70 -28.95
CA GLU A 211 -11.05 19.81 -30.24
C GLU A 211 -10.93 21.22 -30.85
N LEU A 212 -11.02 22.26 -30.01
CA LEU A 212 -10.81 23.65 -30.47
C LEU A 212 -9.44 23.86 -31.10
N TYR A 213 -8.42 23.08 -30.72
CA TYR A 213 -7.05 23.16 -31.23
C TYR A 213 -6.72 22.11 -32.31
N GLN A 214 -7.65 21.22 -32.64
CA GLN A 214 -7.34 20.02 -33.44
C GLN A 214 -6.87 20.33 -34.86
N ASP A 215 -7.49 21.31 -35.52
CA ASP A 215 -7.19 21.66 -36.91
C ASP A 215 -6.18 22.83 -37.03
N MET A 216 -5.55 23.22 -35.92
CA MET A 216 -4.52 24.25 -35.90
C MET A 216 -3.12 23.66 -36.08
N ASP A 217 -2.34 24.29 -36.94
CA ASP A 217 -0.94 23.97 -37.20
C ASP A 217 -0.01 25.15 -36.89
N SER A 218 1.29 25.00 -37.14
CA SER A 218 2.27 26.07 -36.92
C SER A 218 2.08 27.31 -37.80
N GLY A 219 1.26 27.24 -38.85
CA GLY A 219 0.92 28.36 -39.73
C GLY A 219 -0.35 29.11 -39.31
N SER A 220 -1.11 28.56 -38.36
CA SER A 220 -2.39 29.10 -37.93
C SER A 220 -2.21 30.41 -37.15
N SER A 221 -2.86 31.47 -37.64
CA SER A 221 -2.87 32.80 -36.99
C SER A 221 -4.11 33.02 -36.11
N GLU A 222 -5.06 32.08 -36.14
CA GLU A 222 -6.27 32.11 -35.32
C GLU A 222 -5.99 31.60 -33.91
N HIS A 223 -6.60 32.24 -32.92
CA HIS A 223 -6.49 31.87 -31.52
C HIS A 223 -7.89 31.78 -30.91
N PRO A 224 -8.40 30.56 -30.64
CA PRO A 224 -9.73 30.41 -30.05
C PRO A 224 -9.78 31.02 -28.65
N ASN A 225 -10.89 31.67 -28.31
CA ASN A 225 -11.07 32.23 -26.98
C ASN A 225 -11.49 31.15 -25.97
N ILE A 226 -10.51 30.65 -25.23
CA ILE A 226 -10.68 29.58 -24.24
C ILE A 226 -11.04 30.07 -22.83
N SER A 227 -11.17 31.38 -22.63
CA SER A 227 -11.29 31.98 -21.28
C SER A 227 -12.50 31.47 -20.50
N LYS A 228 -13.64 31.24 -21.19
CA LYS A 228 -14.86 30.72 -20.55
C LYS A 228 -14.69 29.26 -20.12
N ILE A 229 -14.07 28.44 -20.97
CA ILE A 229 -13.83 27.02 -20.72
C ILE A 229 -12.83 26.87 -19.56
N GLN A 230 -11.73 27.62 -19.57
CA GLN A 230 -10.75 27.61 -18.48
C GLN A 230 -11.38 27.99 -17.14
N LYS A 231 -12.24 29.01 -17.10
CA LYS A 231 -12.97 29.38 -15.87
C LYS A 231 -13.91 28.27 -15.41
N GLN A 232 -14.59 27.58 -16.33
CA GLN A 232 -15.44 26.45 -15.99
C GLN A 232 -14.62 25.27 -15.45
N ILE A 233 -13.50 24.92 -16.09
CA ILE A 233 -12.55 23.90 -15.61
C ILE A 233 -12.08 24.21 -14.18
N GLN A 234 -11.71 25.47 -13.89
CA GLN A 234 -11.30 25.89 -12.55
C GLN A 234 -12.44 25.75 -11.53
N LYS A 235 -13.66 26.15 -11.91
CA LYS A 235 -14.85 26.04 -11.05
C LYS A 235 -15.15 24.58 -10.71
N VAL A 236 -15.25 23.72 -11.72
CA VAL A 236 -15.54 22.29 -11.56
C VAL A 236 -14.44 21.58 -10.78
N THR A 237 -13.17 21.92 -11.06
CA THR A 237 -12.02 21.40 -10.29
C THR A 237 -12.14 21.76 -8.81
N HIS A 238 -12.45 23.02 -8.49
CA HIS A 238 -12.60 23.45 -7.11
C HIS A 238 -13.77 22.75 -6.41
N GLU A 239 -14.92 22.67 -7.07
CA GLU A 239 -16.12 22.00 -6.55
C GLU A 239 -15.85 20.51 -6.26
N MET A 240 -15.19 19.82 -7.20
CA MET A 240 -14.80 18.43 -7.04
C MET A 240 -13.82 18.25 -5.88
N ASP A 241 -12.76 19.06 -5.79
CA ASP A 241 -11.75 18.96 -4.73
C ASP A 241 -12.37 19.20 -3.34
N MET A 242 -13.29 20.16 -3.22
CA MET A 242 -13.98 20.45 -1.95
C MET A 242 -14.85 19.30 -1.44
N CYS A 243 -15.27 18.36 -2.30
CA CYS A 243 -16.00 17.16 -1.86
C CYS A 243 -15.14 16.23 -0.99
N TYR A 244 -13.81 16.23 -1.19
CA TYR A 244 -12.87 15.39 -0.41
C TYR A 244 -12.41 16.08 0.88
N GLY A 245 -12.30 17.41 0.84
CA GLY A 245 -11.91 18.27 1.94
C GLY A 245 -11.15 19.51 1.45
N LYS A 246 -10.66 20.33 2.39
CA LYS A 246 -9.98 21.60 2.06
C LYS A 246 -8.74 21.44 1.18
N THR A 247 -8.09 20.27 1.23
CA THR A 247 -6.87 19.96 0.47
C THR A 247 -7.12 19.06 -0.74
N GLY A 248 -8.38 18.80 -1.10
CA GLY A 248 -8.72 17.91 -2.22
C GLY A 248 -8.53 16.43 -1.91
N SER A 249 -8.56 15.62 -2.97
CA SER A 249 -8.31 14.18 -2.93
C SER A 249 -6.83 13.90 -2.69
N LEU A 250 -6.52 12.79 -2.01
CA LEU A 250 -5.17 12.25 -1.90
C LEU A 250 -4.55 11.94 -3.28
N PHE A 251 -5.39 11.62 -4.27
CA PHE A 251 -4.94 11.10 -5.56
C PHE A 251 -4.88 12.14 -6.68
N ARG A 252 -5.63 13.25 -6.57
CA ARG A 252 -5.72 14.26 -7.63
C ARG A 252 -6.24 15.62 -7.16
N SER A 253 -5.96 16.64 -7.97
CA SER A 253 -6.71 17.90 -8.00
C SER A 253 -7.24 18.08 -9.43
N GLY A 254 -8.57 18.04 -9.59
CA GLY A 254 -9.18 18.00 -10.92
C GLY A 254 -8.67 16.81 -11.77
N SER A 255 -8.18 17.11 -12.97
CA SER A 255 -7.60 16.13 -13.90
C SER A 255 -6.13 15.79 -13.61
N ARG A 256 -5.49 16.47 -12.65
CA ARG A 256 -4.05 16.32 -12.36
C ARG A 256 -3.80 15.38 -11.19
N GLN A 257 -3.05 14.30 -11.43
CA GLN A 257 -2.65 13.37 -10.38
C GLN A 257 -1.65 13.99 -9.40
N THR A 258 -1.75 13.60 -8.13
CA THR A 258 -0.78 14.01 -7.09
C THR A 258 0.53 13.22 -7.21
N LEU A 259 1.55 13.69 -6.50
CA LEU A 259 2.80 12.94 -6.31
C LEU A 259 2.53 11.58 -5.65
N PHE A 260 1.61 11.52 -4.68
CA PHE A 260 1.25 10.26 -4.03
C PHE A 260 0.68 9.24 -5.02
N SER A 261 -0.27 9.66 -5.88
CA SER A 261 -0.83 8.81 -6.93
C SER A 261 0.24 8.29 -7.90
N SER A 262 1.14 9.18 -8.33
CA SER A 262 2.26 8.81 -9.21
C SER A 262 3.21 7.80 -8.56
N GLN A 263 3.48 7.92 -7.26
CA GLN A 263 4.31 6.97 -6.51
C GLN A 263 3.59 5.64 -6.31
N LEU A 264 2.30 5.66 -5.99
CA LEU A 264 1.47 4.48 -5.82
C LEU A 264 1.49 3.64 -7.10
N ILE A 265 1.15 4.23 -8.25
CA ILE A 265 1.12 3.53 -9.56
C ILE A 265 2.50 2.95 -9.92
N ARG A 266 3.58 3.65 -9.55
CA ARG A 266 4.94 3.24 -9.93
C ARG A 266 5.52 2.15 -9.03
N TYR A 267 5.21 2.16 -7.74
CA TYR A 267 5.96 1.37 -6.76
C TYR A 267 5.12 0.33 -6.01
N ALA A 268 3.79 0.46 -5.96
CA ALA A 268 2.91 -0.53 -5.37
C ALA A 268 2.43 -1.51 -6.44
N ASP A 269 2.77 -2.80 -6.33
CA ASP A 269 2.26 -3.82 -7.26
C ASP A 269 0.76 -4.06 -7.05
N LEU A 270 0.32 -4.00 -5.80
CA LEU A 270 -1.07 -4.04 -5.38
C LEU A 270 -1.33 -2.89 -4.39
N TYR A 271 -2.59 -2.43 -4.33
CA TYR A 271 -3.02 -1.51 -3.29
C TYR A 271 -4.49 -1.73 -2.96
N ALA A 272 -4.87 -1.45 -1.71
CA ALA A 272 -6.26 -1.50 -1.27
C ALA A 272 -6.48 -0.67 0.00
N ALA A 273 -7.74 -0.48 0.38
CA ALA A 273 -8.08 0.17 1.65
C ALA A 273 -7.64 -0.64 2.87
N THR A 274 -7.61 -1.97 2.74
CA THR A 274 -7.16 -2.91 3.76
C THR A 274 -6.49 -4.12 3.13
N PHE A 275 -5.47 -4.67 3.79
CA PHE A 275 -4.84 -5.93 3.36
C PHE A 275 -5.78 -7.13 3.47
N LEU A 276 -6.84 -7.02 4.28
CA LEU A 276 -7.86 -8.06 4.43
C LEU A 276 -8.61 -8.39 3.14
N ASN A 277 -8.56 -7.50 2.14
CA ASN A 277 -9.14 -7.76 0.83
C ASN A 277 -8.51 -8.97 0.13
N LEU A 278 -7.29 -9.38 0.51
CA LEU A 278 -6.65 -10.61 0.02
C LEU A 278 -7.45 -11.88 0.39
N LEU A 279 -8.27 -11.84 1.45
CA LEU A 279 -9.11 -12.97 1.86
C LEU A 279 -10.11 -13.39 0.78
N TYR A 280 -10.47 -12.47 -0.12
CA TYR A 280 -11.45 -12.67 -1.18
C TYR A 280 -10.84 -13.19 -2.49
N TYR A 281 -9.55 -13.51 -2.49
CA TYR A 281 -8.85 -14.07 -3.64
C TYR A 281 -8.25 -15.44 -3.27
N PRO A 282 -8.24 -16.42 -4.18
CA PRO A 282 -7.48 -17.66 -3.96
C PRO A 282 -5.98 -17.38 -3.98
N PHE A 283 -5.15 -18.17 -3.28
CA PHE A 283 -3.70 -17.98 -3.30
C PHE A 283 -3.03 -18.30 -4.64
N SER A 284 -3.75 -18.98 -5.54
CA SER A 284 -3.35 -19.19 -6.94
C SER A 284 -3.78 -18.05 -7.86
N TYR A 285 -4.34 -16.96 -7.34
CA TYR A 285 -4.84 -15.86 -8.15
C TYR A 285 -3.72 -15.11 -8.87
N LEU A 286 -3.89 -14.92 -10.18
CA LEU A 286 -3.02 -14.09 -10.98
C LEU A 286 -3.60 -12.68 -11.10
N PHE A 287 -3.07 -11.73 -10.32
CA PHE A 287 -3.39 -10.31 -10.47
C PHE A 287 -2.87 -9.80 -11.82
N ARG A 288 -3.74 -9.21 -12.63
CA ARG A 288 -3.42 -8.73 -13.98
C ARG A 288 -3.59 -7.22 -14.06
N ALA A 289 -2.61 -6.56 -14.67
CA ALA A 289 -2.70 -5.19 -15.16
C ALA A 289 -2.65 -5.21 -16.70
N LEU A 290 -3.21 -4.17 -17.34
CA LEU A 290 -3.07 -4.01 -18.78
C LEU A 290 -1.60 -3.70 -19.12
N PRO A 291 -1.05 -4.25 -20.22
CA PRO A 291 0.25 -3.83 -20.73
C PRO A 291 0.26 -2.32 -20.99
N VAL A 292 1.31 -1.64 -20.55
CA VAL A 292 1.50 -0.21 -20.81
C VAL A 292 2.11 -0.07 -22.19
N LEU A 293 1.41 0.62 -23.09
CA LEU A 293 1.90 0.97 -24.41
C LEU A 293 2.47 2.39 -24.40
N MET A 294 3.58 2.58 -25.09
CA MET A 294 4.08 3.90 -25.45
C MET A 294 3.12 4.57 -26.44
N PRO A 295 3.10 5.91 -26.52
CA PRO A 295 2.16 6.61 -27.40
C PRO A 295 2.20 6.14 -28.87
N HIS A 296 3.40 5.90 -29.41
CA HIS A 296 3.58 5.45 -30.80
C HIS A 296 3.14 4.00 -31.06
N GLU A 297 2.99 3.18 -30.01
CA GLU A 297 2.49 1.80 -30.13
C GLU A 297 0.95 1.77 -30.18
N SER A 298 0.29 2.82 -29.67
CA SER A 298 -1.17 2.95 -29.65
C SER A 298 -1.74 3.57 -30.93
N THR A 299 -0.90 4.23 -31.74
CA THR A 299 -1.31 4.91 -32.98
C THR A 299 -1.24 4.00 -34.22
N VAL A 300 -0.70 2.79 -34.06
CA VAL A 300 -0.67 1.81 -35.15
C VAL A 300 -1.93 0.98 -35.02
N ASP A 301 -2.91 1.25 -35.89
CA ASP A 301 -4.01 0.30 -36.06
C ASP A 301 -3.40 -1.02 -36.52
N TYR A 302 -3.55 -2.07 -35.71
CA TYR A 302 -3.37 -3.45 -36.19
C TYR A 302 -4.56 -3.76 -37.11
N VAL A 303 -4.61 -3.09 -38.26
CA VAL A 303 -5.53 -3.42 -39.34
C VAL A 303 -5.17 -4.83 -39.77
N SER A 304 -6.02 -5.79 -39.42
CA SER A 304 -6.05 -7.06 -40.13
C SER A 304 -6.29 -6.72 -41.59
N VAL A 305 -5.41 -7.20 -42.47
CA VAL A 305 -5.48 -7.00 -43.92
C VAL A 305 -6.79 -7.53 -44.53
N ASP A 306 -7.67 -8.19 -43.76
CA ASP A 306 -9.04 -8.50 -44.15
C ASP A 306 -10.04 -7.85 -43.19
N GLY A 307 -11.03 -7.15 -43.76
CA GLY A 307 -12.13 -6.47 -43.07
C GLY A 307 -13.13 -7.40 -42.37
N ALA A 308 -12.64 -8.31 -41.54
CA ALA A 308 -13.45 -9.16 -40.69
C ALA A 308 -13.61 -8.50 -39.30
N ASP A 309 -14.88 -8.26 -38.96
CA ASP A 309 -15.45 -7.95 -37.64
C ASP A 309 -14.53 -8.40 -36.47
N THR A 310 -13.68 -7.50 -35.96
CA THR A 310 -12.58 -7.78 -35.02
C THR A 310 -13.04 -8.47 -33.74
N SER A 311 -14.29 -8.24 -33.33
CA SER A 311 -14.92 -8.93 -32.21
C SER A 311 -15.10 -10.44 -32.45
N LYS A 312 -15.45 -10.87 -33.66
CA LYS A 312 -15.65 -12.30 -34.00
C LYS A 312 -14.33 -13.04 -34.14
N ALA A 313 -13.31 -12.38 -34.69
CA ALA A 313 -11.96 -12.93 -34.79
C ALA A 313 -11.34 -13.14 -33.40
N LEU A 314 -11.48 -12.15 -32.50
CA LEU A 314 -11.02 -12.25 -31.12
C LEU A 314 -11.74 -13.37 -30.36
N ASP A 315 -13.06 -13.51 -30.54
CA ASP A 315 -13.84 -14.59 -29.93
C ASP A 315 -13.45 -15.98 -30.45
N GLN A 316 -13.14 -16.12 -31.74
CA GLN A 316 -12.62 -17.38 -32.30
C GLN A 316 -11.23 -17.70 -31.76
N GLN A 317 -10.36 -16.70 -31.66
CA GLN A 317 -9.01 -16.85 -31.13
C GLN A 317 -9.04 -17.21 -29.64
N LEU A 318 -9.93 -16.59 -28.85
CA LEU A 318 -10.17 -16.94 -27.45
C LEU A 318 -10.75 -18.35 -27.31
N LYS A 319 -11.67 -18.77 -28.20
CA LYS A 319 -12.19 -20.14 -28.22
C LYS A 319 -11.10 -21.16 -28.57
N HIS A 320 -10.19 -20.83 -29.47
CA HIS A 320 -9.05 -21.67 -29.83
C HIS A 320 -8.09 -21.82 -28.65
N ILE A 321 -7.67 -20.71 -28.04
CA ILE A 321 -6.81 -20.70 -26.85
C ILE A 321 -7.46 -21.48 -25.69
N LYS A 322 -8.77 -21.31 -25.46
CA LYS A 322 -9.48 -22.09 -24.42
C LYS A 322 -9.46 -23.60 -24.70
N ARG A 323 -9.63 -24.03 -25.96
CA ARG A 323 -9.57 -25.45 -26.33
C ARG A 323 -8.17 -26.04 -26.22
N GLU A 324 -7.14 -25.23 -26.45
CA GLU A 324 -5.76 -25.71 -26.44
C GLU A 324 -5.18 -25.75 -25.01
N TYR A 325 -5.59 -24.82 -24.14
CA TYR A 325 -4.94 -24.60 -22.84
C TYR A 325 -5.83 -24.76 -21.60
N VAL A 326 -7.15 -24.96 -21.73
CA VAL A 326 -8.07 -25.08 -20.57
C VAL A 326 -8.70 -26.48 -20.44
N SER A 327 -8.50 -27.37 -21.42
CA SER A 327 -8.96 -28.77 -21.38
C SER A 327 -7.83 -29.79 -21.12
N ALA A 328 -7.02 -29.54 -20.09
CA ALA A 328 -6.10 -30.53 -19.50
C ALA A 328 -6.35 -30.65 -18.00
#